data_AF-A0A316V4I8-F1
#
_entry.id   AF-A0A316V4I8-F1
#
_cell.length_a   1.000
_cell.length_b   1.000
_cell.length_c   1.000
_cell.angle_alpha   90.00
_cell.angle_beta   90.00
_cell.angle_gamma   90.00
#
_symmetry.space_group_name_H-M   'P 1'
#
loop_
_entity.id
_entity.type
_entity.pdbx_description
1 polymer ?
#
loop_
_entity_poly.entity_id
_entity_poly.type
_entity_poly.pdbx_seq_one_letter_code
_entity_poly.pdbx_strand_id
1 'polypeptide(L)'
;MKKNKGYRRWQKSKERGTMRFMERGATSTASFRQIVEESAAEVDLIVQSLNKTDTRSGMPLYRISRAIDGKAGLTFYLEEDVIFLERKSERGQFDPVSVEDLIISCT
;
A
#
# COMPACT_ATOMS: atom_id res chain seq x y z
N MET A 1 36.13 -10.67 63.60
CA MET A 1 34.79 -10.10 63.29
C MET A 1 34.99 -9.17 62.10
N LYS A 2 34.29 -9.16 60.95
CA LYS A 2 33.06 -9.78 60.44
C LYS A 2 33.29 -10.18 58.96
N LYS A 3 32.64 -11.26 58.53
CA LYS A 3 32.61 -11.80 57.17
C LYS A 3 31.72 -10.92 56.28
N ASN A 4 32.09 -10.68 55.03
CA ASN A 4 31.11 -10.27 54.00
C ASN A 4 31.09 -11.28 52.86
N LYS A 5 30.11 -12.18 52.96
CA LYS A 5 29.70 -13.11 51.91
C LYS A 5 28.66 -12.41 51.04
N GLY A 6 28.83 -12.55 49.72
CA GLY A 6 27.74 -12.85 48.80
C GLY A 6 26.71 -11.77 48.53
N TYR A 7 26.85 -11.13 47.37
CA TYR A 7 25.70 -10.78 46.53
C TYR A 7 25.91 -11.37 45.14
N ARG A 8 25.71 -12.69 45.07
CA ARG A 8 25.07 -13.32 43.90
C ARG A 8 23.77 -12.56 43.65
N ARG A 9 23.54 -12.05 42.43
CA ARG A 9 22.27 -12.15 41.68
C ARG A 9 22.26 -11.13 40.54
N TRP A 10 22.93 -11.47 39.45
CA TRP A 10 22.54 -11.00 38.11
C TRP A 10 21.16 -11.56 37.82
N GLN A 11 20.09 -10.83 38.14
CA GLN A 11 18.76 -11.01 37.55
C GLN A 11 17.77 -9.95 38.05
N LYS A 12 17.09 -9.36 37.06
CA LYS A 12 15.85 -8.55 37.11
C LYS A 12 15.99 -7.06 37.43
N SER A 13 15.98 -6.27 36.37
CA SER A 13 14.80 -5.50 35.93
C SER A 13 15.10 -4.98 34.51
N LYS A 14 14.49 -5.47 33.43
CA LYS A 14 13.09 -5.25 32.97
C LYS A 14 12.70 -3.77 32.88
N GLU A 15 13.48 -2.98 32.16
CA GLU A 15 13.00 -1.78 31.45
C GLU A 15 12.89 -2.18 29.96
N ARG A 16 11.87 -2.95 29.52
CA ARG A 16 10.58 -2.42 29.04
C ARG A 16 10.70 -0.93 28.71
N GLY A 17 10.95 -0.51 27.47
CA GLY A 17 10.21 -0.91 26.28
C GLY A 17 9.19 0.18 25.96
N THR A 18 9.66 1.41 25.69
CA THR A 18 8.85 2.53 25.19
C THR A 18 9.72 3.52 24.41
N MET A 19 10.23 3.11 23.26
CA MET A 19 10.39 4.04 22.12
C MET A 19 9.97 3.30 20.86
N ARG A 20 8.71 2.85 20.86
CA ARG A 20 7.93 2.84 19.62
C ARG A 20 7.62 4.31 19.32
N PHE A 21 7.45 4.63 18.04
CA PHE A 21 7.02 5.93 17.51
C PHE A 21 8.12 6.97 17.29
N MET A 22 9.25 6.59 16.66
CA MET A 22 9.98 7.57 15.84
C MET A 22 9.45 7.50 14.40
N GLU A 23 8.92 8.65 13.98
CA GLU A 23 8.89 9.18 12.61
C GLU A 23 7.89 8.58 11.59
N ARG A 24 6.58 8.81 11.81
CA ARG A 24 5.61 8.94 10.68
C ARG A 24 5.58 10.38 10.19
N GLY A 25 6.68 10.83 9.58
CA GLY A 25 6.81 12.24 9.19
C GLY A 25 7.80 12.45 8.05
N ALA A 26 7.73 11.61 7.01
CA ALA A 26 8.38 11.92 5.74
C ALA A 26 7.30 12.30 4.71
N THR A 27 6.67 13.46 4.89
CA THR A 27 5.89 14.10 3.82
C THR A 27 6.84 14.84 2.89
N SER A 28 7.60 14.09 2.10
CA SER A 28 8.32 14.63 0.94
C SER A 28 7.75 13.93 -0.29
N THR A 29 6.87 14.64 -0.99
CA THR A 29 6.32 14.27 -2.31
C THR A 29 5.75 12.86 -2.38
N ALA A 30 4.50 12.67 -1.92
CA ALA A 30 3.77 11.44 -2.21
C ALA A 30 3.68 11.28 -3.73
N SER A 31 4.12 10.14 -4.24
CA SER A 31 3.93 9.79 -5.65
C SER A 31 2.44 9.67 -5.96
N PHE A 32 2.02 9.95 -7.21
CA PHE A 32 0.61 9.83 -7.61
C PHE A 32 0.03 8.45 -7.26
N ARG A 33 0.84 7.40 -7.41
CA ARG A 33 0.50 6.05 -6.95
C ARG A 33 0.11 5.99 -5.48
N GLN A 34 0.86 6.62 -4.58
CA GLN A 34 0.54 6.62 -3.15
C GLN A 34 -0.78 7.33 -2.87
N ILE A 35 -1.09 8.40 -3.60
CA ILE A 35 -2.38 9.12 -3.49
C ILE A 35 -3.53 8.20 -3.90
N VAL A 36 -3.38 7.44 -5.00
CA VAL A 36 -4.36 6.45 -5.44
C VAL A 36 -4.53 5.33 -4.41
N GLU A 37 -3.43 4.82 -3.85
CA GLU A 37 -3.44 3.78 -2.83
C GLU A 37 -4.12 4.26 -1.53
N GLU A 38 -3.86 5.50 -1.11
CA GLU A 38 -4.50 6.13 0.05
C GLU A 38 -6.00 6.30 -0.17
N SER A 39 -6.40 6.85 -1.33
CA SER A 39 -7.82 7.05 -1.69
C SER A 39 -8.59 5.72 -1.79
N ALA A 40 -7.96 4.68 -2.32
CA ALA A 40 -8.54 3.34 -2.36
C ALA A 40 -8.68 2.75 -0.94
N ALA A 41 -7.70 2.97 -0.06
CA ALA A 41 -7.75 2.46 1.30
C ALA A 41 -8.89 3.09 2.14
N GLU A 42 -9.30 4.33 1.86
CA GLU A 42 -10.42 4.99 2.53
C GLU A 42 -11.77 4.27 2.34
N VAL A 43 -11.91 3.50 1.25
CA VAL A 43 -13.14 2.77 0.88
C VAL A 43 -12.98 1.25 0.94
N ASP A 44 -12.01 0.76 1.73
CA ASP A 44 -11.68 -0.67 1.86
C ASP A 44 -11.32 -1.36 0.51
N LEU A 45 -10.72 -0.60 -0.42
CA LEU A 45 -10.16 -1.14 -1.65
C LEU A 45 -8.65 -1.40 -1.49
N ILE A 46 -8.20 -2.47 -2.13
CA ILE A 46 -6.81 -2.91 -2.13
C ILE A 46 -6.27 -2.74 -3.54
N VAL A 47 -5.17 -2.01 -3.65
CA VAL A 47 -4.38 -1.89 -4.89
C VAL A 47 -3.22 -2.88 -4.85
N GLN A 48 -3.11 -3.72 -5.88
CA GLN A 48 -2.08 -4.74 -6.01
C GLN A 48 -1.35 -4.58 -7.35
N SER A 49 -0.02 -4.60 -7.33
CA SER A 49 0.78 -4.67 -8.56
C SER A 49 0.68 -6.06 -9.19
N LEU A 50 0.44 -6.14 -10.50
CA LEU A 50 0.29 -7.42 -11.21
C LEU A 50 1.62 -8.02 -11.69
N ASN A 51 2.76 -7.34 -11.49
CA ASN A 51 4.07 -7.70 -12.05
C ASN A 51 4.02 -8.00 -13.55
N LYS A 52 3.10 -7.32 -14.24
CA LYS A 52 2.90 -7.36 -15.69
C LYS A 52 2.95 -5.94 -16.20
N THR A 53 3.39 -5.78 -17.43
CA THR A 53 3.34 -4.49 -18.13
C THR A 53 2.32 -4.58 -19.25
N ASP A 54 1.69 -3.44 -19.57
CA ASP A 54 0.88 -3.35 -20.77
C ASP A 54 1.77 -3.48 -22.01
N THR A 55 1.27 -4.18 -23.02
CA THR A 55 2.02 -4.45 -24.26
C THR A 55 2.15 -3.24 -25.17
N ARG A 56 1.28 -2.23 -25.03
CA ARG A 56 1.26 -1.04 -25.88
C ARG A 56 1.98 0.13 -25.22
N SER A 57 1.70 0.42 -23.96
CA SER A 57 2.34 1.51 -23.22
C SER A 57 3.65 1.11 -22.55
N GLY A 58 3.84 -0.19 -22.25
CA GLY A 58 4.99 -0.66 -21.47
C GLY A 58 4.88 -0.37 -19.97
N MET A 59 3.77 0.21 -19.52
CA MET A 59 3.57 0.65 -18.14
C MET A 59 3.17 -0.51 -17.21
N PRO A 60 3.58 -0.49 -15.94
CA PRO A 60 3.20 -1.51 -14.98
C PRO A 60 1.69 -1.53 -14.74
N LEU A 61 1.11 -2.72 -14.75
CA LEU A 61 -0.30 -2.94 -14.48
C LEU A 61 -0.56 -3.15 -12.99
N TYR A 62 -1.64 -2.54 -12.54
CA TYR A 62 -2.17 -2.61 -11.19
C TYR A 62 -3.59 -3.18 -11.22
N ARG A 63 -4.01 -3.71 -10.08
CA ARG A 63 -5.36 -4.23 -9.85
C ARG A 63 -5.94 -3.57 -8.62
N ILE A 64 -7.15 -3.03 -8.74
CA ILE A 64 -7.93 -2.53 -7.60
C ILE A 64 -9.08 -3.50 -7.31
N SER A 65 -9.28 -3.90 -6.05
CA SER A 65 -10.34 -4.82 -5.65
C SER A 65 -10.66 -4.74 -4.15
N ARG A 66 -11.90 -5.05 -3.76
CA ARG A 66 -12.33 -5.13 -2.34
C ARG A 66 -11.78 -6.33 -1.57
N ALA A 67 -11.33 -7.38 -2.27
CA ALA A 67 -10.89 -8.61 -1.65
C ALA A 67 -9.47 -8.97 -2.07
N ILE A 68 -8.68 -9.51 -1.13
CA ILE A 68 -7.31 -10.00 -1.38
C ILE A 68 -7.29 -11.11 -2.44
N ASP A 69 -8.39 -11.87 -2.56
CA ASP A 69 -8.57 -12.95 -3.54
C ASP A 69 -8.56 -12.43 -5.00
N GLY A 70 -8.71 -11.11 -5.19
CA GLY A 70 -8.62 -10.47 -6.50
C GLY A 70 -9.81 -10.76 -7.43
N LYS A 71 -10.78 -11.60 -7.04
CA LYS A 71 -12.03 -11.79 -7.79
C LYS A 71 -12.79 -10.45 -7.87
N ALA A 72 -13.24 -10.10 -9.08
CA ALA A 72 -13.91 -8.84 -9.41
C ALA A 72 -13.08 -7.53 -9.36
N GLY A 73 -11.74 -7.62 -9.31
CA GLY A 73 -10.88 -6.44 -9.46
C GLY A 73 -10.79 -5.88 -10.88
N LEU A 74 -10.60 -4.56 -10.98
CA LEU A 74 -10.34 -3.83 -12.22
C LEU A 74 -8.83 -3.71 -12.46
N THR A 75 -8.40 -3.77 -13.72
CA THR A 75 -7.00 -3.56 -14.11
C THR A 75 -6.81 -2.13 -14.56
N PHE A 76 -5.74 -1.48 -14.12
CA PHE A 76 -5.39 -0.14 -14.58
C PHE A 76 -3.87 0.03 -14.63
N TYR A 77 -3.39 1.07 -15.31
CA TYR A 77 -2.02 1.55 -15.17
C TYR A 77 -2.01 3.04 -14.84
N LEU A 78 -0.85 3.50 -14.39
CA LEU A 78 -0.60 4.91 -14.05
C LEU A 78 0.42 5.44 -15.03
N GLU A 79 0.19 6.63 -15.58
CA GLU A 79 1.14 7.35 -16.40
C GLU A 79 1.15 8.81 -15.96
N GLU A 80 2.30 9.26 -15.43
CA GLU A 80 2.45 10.54 -14.73
C GLU A 80 1.39 10.71 -13.64
N ASP A 81 0.38 11.57 -13.89
CA ASP A 81 -0.73 11.89 -12.98
C ASP A 81 -2.10 11.45 -13.54
N VAL A 82 -2.11 10.52 -14.50
CA VAL A 82 -3.33 10.02 -15.15
C VAL A 82 -3.49 8.52 -14.91
N ILE A 83 -4.72 8.11 -14.59
CA ILE A 83 -5.10 6.70 -14.43
C ILE A 83 -5.71 6.22 -15.73
N PHE A 84 -5.25 5.07 -16.21
CA PHE A 84 -5.79 4.42 -17.40
C PHE A 84 -6.44 3.11 -17.01
N LEU A 85 -7.76 3.05 -17.08
CA LEU A 85 -8.58 1.93 -16.65
C LEU A 85 -8.92 1.01 -17.82
N GLU A 86 -8.75 -0.30 -17.65
CA GLU A 86 -9.11 -1.30 -18.66
C GLU A 86 -10.63 -1.34 -18.87
N ARG A 87 -11.07 -1.22 -20.13
CA ARG A 87 -12.48 -1.36 -20.49
C ARG A 87 -13.00 -2.75 -20.17
N LYS A 88 -14.16 -2.82 -19.51
CA LYS A 88 -14.88 -4.09 -19.28
C LYS A 88 -15.31 -4.76 -20.60
N SER A 89 -15.55 -3.97 -21.65
CA SER A 89 -16.00 -4.47 -22.96
C SER A 89 -14.88 -5.03 -23.84
N GLU A 90 -13.65 -4.55 -23.68
CA GLU A 90 -12.52 -4.95 -24.53
C GLU A 90 -11.23 -4.95 -23.72
N ARG A 91 -10.63 -6.13 -23.56
CA ARG A 91 -9.37 -6.29 -22.81
C ARG A 91 -8.21 -5.69 -23.58
N GLY A 92 -7.30 -5.02 -22.87
CA GLY A 92 -6.15 -4.33 -23.45
C GLY A 92 -6.46 -2.96 -24.07
N GLN A 93 -7.69 -2.46 -23.91
CA GLN A 93 -8.06 -1.09 -24.25
C GLN A 93 -8.28 -0.31 -22.96
N PHE A 94 -7.55 0.79 -22.79
CA PHE A 94 -7.57 1.58 -21.56
C PHE A 94 -8.06 3.01 -21.83
N ASP A 95 -8.94 3.50 -20.97
CA ASP A 95 -9.42 4.88 -21.02
C ASP A 95 -8.88 5.69 -19.85
N PRO A 96 -8.54 6.98 -20.06
CA PRO A 96 -8.18 7.86 -18.96
C PRO A 96 -9.38 8.09 -18.05
N VAL A 97 -9.17 7.91 -16.75
CA VAL A 97 -10.17 8.12 -15.69
C VAL A 97 -9.57 8.91 -14.53
N SER A 98 -10.43 9.56 -13.73
CA SER A 98 -10.03 10.18 -12.47
C SER A 98 -9.87 9.15 -11.34
N VAL A 99 -9.29 9.57 -10.21
CA VAL A 99 -9.18 8.73 -9.00
C VAL A 99 -10.58 8.37 -8.50
N GLU A 100 -11.49 9.33 -8.48
CA GLU A 100 -12.87 9.15 -8.06
C GLU A 100 -13.60 8.16 -8.96
N ASP A 101 -13.47 8.29 -10.29
CA ASP A 101 -14.10 7.37 -11.24
C ASP A 101 -13.58 5.94 -11.10
N LEU A 102 -12.29 5.76 -10.80
CA LEU A 102 -11.70 4.45 -10.53
C LEU A 102 -12.36 3.80 -9.31
N ILE A 103 -12.55 4.56 -8.24
CA ILE A 103 -13.16 4.09 -6.98
C ILE A 103 -14.65 3.75 -7.19
N ILE A 104 -15.39 4.64 -7.86
CA ILE A 104 -16.82 4.43 -8.16
C ILE A 104 -16.99 3.18 -9.03
N SER A 105 -16.10 2.95 -9.99
CA SER A 105 -16.17 1.78 -10.88
C SER A 105 -16.01 0.44 -10.17
N CYS A 106 -15.42 0.44 -8.96
CA CYS A 106 -15.13 -0.74 -8.16
C CYS A 106 -16.10 -0.97 -6.98
N THR A 107 -16.88 0.05 -6.62
CA THR A 107 -17.82 0.03 -5.49
C THR A 107 -19.14 -0.64 -5.86
#